data_AF-A0A2M7R972-F1
#
_entry.id   AF-A0A2M7R972-F1
#
_cell.length_a   1.000
_cell.length_b   1.000
_cell.length_c   1.000
_cell.angle_alpha   90.00
_cell.angle_beta   90.00
_cell.angle_gamma   90.00
#
_symmetry.space_group_name_H-M   'P 1'
#
loop_
_entity.id
_entity.type
_entity.pdbx_description
1 polymer ?
#
loop_
_entity_poly.entity_id
_entity_poly.type
_entity_poly.pdbx_seq_one_letter_code
_entity_poly.pdbx_strand_id
1 'polypeptide(L)'
;RLNENALSVKIETKNIWEVTSFTIGEAKVFFENLIESLVENKLAIASAALNEINNRLSFLNNVGLHYITLNRRAGTLSGGEAQRIRLASQVGQQLVGALYVLDEPTIGLHQRDNDKLVSTLRELCDKGNTIIVVEHDEDTILISDWIVDIGPKAGVHGGEIVFSGPLSVILSGAKNLSKNSIGGNTKNSLIKSSGGKKDPSAVLSAAQDDTFNCKVYGNAEDSLTGKYLRGEEKIPVPQDRRKVDGHTPKIKIKGATENNLKNINVEIPLRRFICLTGVSGSGKSTLMHKILYRGIANRLNHVNKRIGDHREILNTEYIDKIIKIDQKPIGRTPRSNPATYTGTWGSIREIFASTVEARVRGYKVGRFSFNRPGGRCENCEGKGKLTIEMHFLPNVEIDCDVCKGRRFNQETLEVHYKNKSIADVLNMTIEKAEEFFVDIPQIFDKLKMLNSVGLDYLKLGQSATTLSGGEAQRIKLSKELAKRNTTKTLYLLDEPTTGLHYDDVKKLVGVLQSLVSKGNTVMVIEHNLDVIKCADWIIDLGPEGGDKGGEVVACGTPEEVSLKSIMSYTGKYLKRFLE
;
A
#
# COMPACT_ATOMS: atom_id res chain seq x y z
N ARG A 1 -20.52 5.92 27.18
CA ARG A 1 -19.11 6.27 27.50
C ARG A 1 -19.06 7.35 28.57
N LEU A 2 -19.88 8.39 28.46
CA LEU A 2 -20.05 9.42 29.49
C LEU A 2 -21.30 9.14 30.33
N ASN A 3 -21.35 9.69 31.55
CA ASN A 3 -22.51 9.62 32.42
C ASN A 3 -23.58 10.66 32.00
N GLU A 4 -24.79 10.57 32.55
CA GLU A 4 -25.90 11.44 32.18
C GLU A 4 -25.61 12.91 32.46
N ASN A 5 -25.02 13.23 33.61
CA ASN A 5 -24.64 14.60 33.98
C ASN A 5 -23.73 15.27 32.95
N ALA A 6 -22.74 14.54 32.41
CA ALA A 6 -21.86 15.05 31.37
C ALA A 6 -22.59 15.28 30.04
N LEU A 7 -23.60 14.47 29.72
CA LEU A 7 -24.42 14.61 28.51
C LEU A 7 -25.49 15.71 28.62
N SER A 8 -25.81 16.16 29.84
CA SER A 8 -26.69 17.30 30.08
C SER A 8 -26.04 18.65 29.75
N VAL A 9 -24.72 18.73 29.74
CA VAL A 9 -23.98 19.95 29.36
C VAL A 9 -23.99 20.10 27.84
N LYS A 10 -24.44 21.27 27.36
CA LYS A 10 -24.59 21.56 25.94
C LYS A 10 -23.90 22.87 25.55
N ILE A 11 -23.35 22.87 24.34
CA ILE A 11 -22.93 24.07 23.63
C ILE A 11 -23.96 24.28 22.51
N GLU A 12 -24.59 25.46 22.51
CA GLU A 12 -25.83 25.72 21.77
C GLU A 12 -26.91 24.67 22.07
N THR A 13 -27.15 23.74 21.15
CA THR A 13 -28.17 22.68 21.27
C THR A 13 -27.57 21.28 21.41
N LYS A 14 -26.25 21.14 21.34
CA LYS A 14 -25.55 19.85 21.22
C LYS A 14 -24.69 19.55 22.44
N ASN A 15 -24.76 18.31 22.92
CA ASN A 15 -23.84 17.82 23.94
C ASN A 15 -22.52 17.33 23.31
N ILE A 16 -21.53 17.03 24.17
CA ILE A 16 -20.21 16.59 23.71
C ILE A 16 -20.25 15.32 22.85
N TRP A 17 -21.15 14.37 23.13
CA TRP A 17 -21.26 13.15 22.33
C TRP A 17 -21.80 13.43 20.93
N GLU A 18 -22.82 14.28 20.83
CA GLU A 18 -23.39 14.71 19.55
C GLU A 18 -22.34 15.44 18.72
N VAL A 19 -21.57 16.36 19.32
CA VAL A 19 -20.47 17.07 18.63
C VAL A 19 -19.39 16.08 18.17
N THR A 20 -18.99 15.12 19.02
CA THR A 20 -18.00 14.11 18.61
C THR A 20 -18.52 13.10 17.58
N SER A 21 -19.84 13.06 17.35
CA SER A 21 -20.43 12.21 16.31
C SER A 21 -20.40 12.86 14.93
N PHE A 22 -20.14 14.17 14.85
CA PHE A 22 -19.92 14.85 13.59
C PHE A 22 -18.68 14.31 12.88
N THR A 23 -18.76 14.29 11.56
CA THR A 23 -17.58 14.21 10.69
C THR A 23 -16.68 15.42 10.92
N ILE A 24 -15.38 15.29 10.67
CA ILE A 24 -14.42 16.41 10.81
C ILE A 24 -14.87 17.63 9.99
N GLY A 25 -15.42 17.42 8.80
CA GLY A 25 -15.96 18.49 7.96
C GLY A 25 -17.16 19.20 8.60
N GLU A 26 -18.12 18.45 9.17
CA GLU A 26 -19.27 19.02 9.88
C GLU A 26 -18.85 19.74 11.18
N ALA A 27 -17.92 19.14 11.93
CA ALA A 27 -17.39 19.74 13.15
C ALA A 27 -16.71 21.08 12.86
N LYS A 28 -15.95 21.18 11.75
CA LYS A 28 -15.31 22.43 11.32
C LYS A 28 -16.35 23.54 11.10
N VAL A 29 -17.38 23.26 10.31
CA VAL A 29 -18.47 24.23 10.05
C VAL A 29 -19.21 24.61 11.34
N PHE A 30 -19.45 23.63 12.22
CA PHE A 30 -20.10 23.88 13.52
C PHE A 30 -19.29 24.84 14.40
N PHE A 31 -17.98 24.62 14.54
CA PHE A 31 -17.12 25.48 15.37
C PHE A 31 -16.80 26.83 14.72
N GLU A 32 -16.80 26.94 13.39
CA GLU A 32 -16.73 28.23 12.68
C GLU A 32 -17.98 29.08 12.99
N ASN A 33 -19.17 28.50 12.83
CA ASN A 33 -20.42 29.20 13.14
C ASN A 33 -20.55 29.55 14.63
N LEU A 34 -20.04 28.70 15.52
CA LEU A 34 -20.06 28.93 16.97
C LEU A 34 -19.23 30.17 17.36
N ILE A 35 -18.10 30.43 16.70
CA ILE A 35 -17.29 31.63 16.96
C ILE A 35 -18.09 32.89 16.65
N GLU A 36 -18.87 32.87 15.56
CA GLU A 36 -19.70 34.00 15.14
C GLU A 36 -20.94 34.21 16.04
N SER A 37 -21.46 33.13 16.64
CA SER A 37 -22.68 33.17 17.45
C SER A 37 -22.45 33.53 18.94
N LEU A 38 -21.21 33.43 19.42
CA LEU A 38 -20.88 33.61 20.83
C LEU A 38 -20.85 35.09 21.26
N VAL A 39 -21.47 35.36 22.41
CA VAL A 39 -21.38 36.67 23.09
C VAL A 39 -19.94 36.96 23.51
N GLU A 40 -19.52 38.22 23.41
CA GLU A 40 -18.14 38.73 23.60
C GLU A 40 -17.45 38.19 24.86
N ASN A 41 -18.13 38.16 26.01
CA ASN A 41 -17.58 37.64 27.27
C ASN A 41 -17.26 36.13 27.22
N LYS A 42 -18.08 35.33 26.52
CA LYS A 42 -17.85 33.89 26.37
C LYS A 42 -16.77 33.63 25.33
N LEU A 43 -16.74 34.43 24.26
CA LEU A 43 -15.72 34.36 23.24
C LEU A 43 -14.34 34.67 23.82
N ALA A 44 -14.21 35.66 24.71
CA ALA A 44 -12.95 35.97 25.38
C ALA A 44 -12.35 34.76 26.12
N ILE A 45 -13.17 33.98 26.82
CA ILE A 45 -12.75 32.79 27.57
C ILE A 45 -12.42 31.62 26.62
N ALA A 46 -13.26 31.40 25.60
CA ALA A 46 -13.19 30.22 24.74
C ALA A 46 -12.28 30.40 23.50
N SER A 47 -11.91 31.63 23.14
CA SER A 47 -11.21 31.97 21.90
C SER A 47 -9.96 31.11 21.65
N ALA A 48 -9.09 30.97 22.63
CA ALA A 48 -7.87 30.16 22.51
C ALA A 48 -8.19 28.68 22.21
N ALA A 49 -9.18 28.11 22.89
CA ALA A 49 -9.59 26.72 22.67
C ALA A 49 -10.31 26.54 21.33
N LEU A 50 -11.20 27.46 20.94
CA LEU A 50 -11.93 27.40 19.67
C LEU A 50 -10.99 27.55 18.47
N ASN A 51 -10.02 28.47 18.55
CA ASN A 51 -8.99 28.63 17.53
C ASN A 51 -8.15 27.36 17.39
N GLU A 52 -7.74 26.74 18.50
CA GLU A 52 -6.99 25.49 18.48
C GLU A 52 -7.81 24.33 17.89
N ILE A 53 -9.10 24.23 18.23
CA ILE A 53 -10.02 23.23 17.66
C ILE A 53 -10.14 23.44 16.15
N ASN A 54 -10.44 24.66 15.69
CA ASN A 54 -10.59 24.95 14.26
C ASN A 54 -9.30 24.72 13.48
N ASN A 55 -8.14 25.07 14.04
CA ASN A 55 -6.85 24.78 13.44
C ASN A 55 -6.65 23.26 13.26
N ARG A 56 -6.87 22.46 14.31
CA ARG A 56 -6.74 21.00 14.24
C ARG A 56 -7.72 20.36 13.25
N LEU A 57 -8.96 20.81 13.24
CA LEU A 57 -9.98 20.34 12.29
C LEU A 57 -9.60 20.70 10.85
N SER A 58 -9.04 21.89 10.63
CA SER A 58 -8.54 22.31 9.32
C SER A 58 -7.39 21.43 8.84
N PHE A 59 -6.42 21.10 9.71
CA PHE A 59 -5.33 20.19 9.34
C PHE A 59 -5.85 18.80 8.97
N LEU A 60 -6.76 18.23 9.75
CA LEU A 60 -7.39 16.93 9.46
C LEU A 60 -8.17 16.96 8.13
N ASN A 61 -8.84 18.07 7.83
CA ASN A 61 -9.54 18.28 6.57
C ASN A 61 -8.58 18.36 5.36
N ASN A 62 -7.45 19.07 5.53
CA ASN A 62 -6.43 19.25 4.48
C ASN A 62 -5.74 17.93 4.11
N VAL A 63 -5.51 17.04 5.08
CA VAL A 63 -5.00 15.68 4.81
C VAL A 63 -6.11 14.70 4.35
N GLY A 64 -7.27 15.21 3.93
CA GLY A 64 -8.32 14.40 3.31
C GLY A 64 -9.13 13.51 4.28
N LEU A 65 -9.15 13.81 5.57
CA LEU A 65 -9.89 13.01 6.58
C LEU A 65 -11.25 13.59 6.98
N HIS A 66 -11.75 14.56 6.21
CA HIS A 66 -12.99 15.29 6.46
C HIS A 66 -14.23 14.41 6.71
N TYR A 67 -14.27 13.19 6.17
CA TYR A 67 -15.38 12.25 6.29
C TYR A 67 -15.37 11.41 7.56
N ILE A 68 -14.29 11.43 8.34
CA ILE A 68 -14.17 10.63 9.56
C ILE A 68 -14.85 11.35 10.72
N THR A 69 -15.61 10.61 11.54
CA THR A 69 -16.19 11.15 12.76
C THR A 69 -15.15 11.24 13.89
N LEU A 70 -15.27 12.27 14.75
CA LEU A 70 -14.33 12.48 15.86
C LEU A 70 -14.34 11.32 16.88
N ASN A 71 -15.48 10.63 17.01
CA ASN A 71 -15.64 9.47 17.89
C ASN A 71 -15.24 8.13 17.25
N ARG A 72 -14.72 8.12 16.00
CA ARG A 72 -14.30 6.89 15.33
C ARG A 72 -13.20 6.19 16.13
N ARG A 73 -13.32 4.87 16.29
CA ARG A 73 -12.36 4.07 17.07
C ARG A 73 -11.03 4.00 16.32
N ALA A 74 -9.93 4.36 16.97
CA ALA A 74 -8.59 4.32 16.37
C ALA A 74 -8.23 2.95 15.75
N GLY A 75 -8.58 1.84 16.41
CA GLY A 75 -8.34 0.49 15.88
C GLY A 75 -9.18 0.08 14.66
N THR A 76 -10.04 0.97 14.16
CA THR A 76 -10.85 0.76 12.93
C THR A 76 -10.41 1.63 11.77
N LEU A 77 -9.34 2.39 11.95
CA LEU A 77 -8.74 3.20 10.91
C LEU A 77 -7.88 2.32 9.97
N SER A 78 -7.81 2.70 8.70
CA SER A 78 -6.81 2.14 7.77
C SER A 78 -5.40 2.64 8.13
N GLY A 79 -4.37 1.99 7.58
CA GLY A 79 -2.99 2.43 7.75
C GLY A 79 -2.79 3.89 7.30
N GLY A 80 -3.26 4.22 6.10
CA GLY A 80 -3.20 5.58 5.55
C GLY A 80 -4.03 6.60 6.36
N GLU A 81 -5.23 6.23 6.84
CA GLU A 81 -6.02 7.10 7.74
C GLU A 81 -5.23 7.41 9.03
N ALA A 82 -4.64 6.41 9.67
CA ALA A 82 -3.87 6.59 10.90
C ALA A 82 -2.59 7.41 10.68
N GLN A 83 -1.89 7.18 9.56
CA GLN A 83 -0.72 7.95 9.17
C GLN A 83 -1.04 9.43 8.94
N ARG A 84 -2.14 9.72 8.23
CA ARG A 84 -2.56 11.11 7.96
C ARG A 84 -3.03 11.84 9.22
N ILE A 85 -3.64 11.14 10.19
CA ILE A 85 -3.92 11.71 11.52
C ILE A 85 -2.61 12.11 12.22
N ARG A 86 -1.59 11.25 12.16
CA ARG A 86 -0.28 11.56 12.74
C ARG A 86 0.35 12.77 12.05
N LEU A 87 0.29 12.84 10.72
CA LEU A 87 0.77 13.99 9.95
C LEU A 87 0.05 15.28 10.34
N ALA A 88 -1.28 15.29 10.37
CA ALA A 88 -2.06 16.45 10.80
C ALA A 88 -1.70 16.91 12.22
N SER A 89 -1.44 15.98 13.13
CA SER A 89 -0.98 16.29 14.49
C SER A 89 0.43 16.89 14.53
N GLN A 90 1.30 16.58 13.56
CA GLN A 90 2.62 17.20 13.44
C GLN A 90 2.51 18.61 12.85
N VAL A 91 1.69 18.79 11.82
CA VAL A 91 1.44 20.11 11.21
C VAL A 91 0.91 21.10 12.24
N GLY A 92 0.04 20.64 13.14
CA GLY A 92 -0.51 21.47 14.22
C GLY A 92 0.49 21.92 15.27
N GLN A 93 1.67 21.31 15.39
CA GLN A 93 2.70 21.75 16.35
C GLN A 93 3.51 22.95 15.87
N GLN A 94 3.36 23.36 14.60
CA GLN A 94 4.03 24.55 14.03
C GLN A 94 5.55 24.59 14.27
N LEU A 95 6.20 23.43 14.27
CA LEU A 95 7.65 23.35 14.42
C LEU A 95 8.36 24.02 13.21
N VAL A 96 9.52 24.61 13.47
CA VAL A 96 10.43 25.20 12.47
C VAL A 96 11.80 24.56 12.65
N GLY A 97 12.50 24.27 11.54
CA GLY A 97 13.80 23.60 11.55
C GLY A 97 13.72 22.10 11.85
N ALA A 98 12.54 21.49 11.78
CA ALA A 98 12.37 20.05 11.94
C ALA A 98 12.68 19.30 10.63
N LEU A 99 13.21 18.08 10.76
CA LEU A 99 13.33 17.11 9.65
C LEU A 99 12.18 16.11 9.73
N TYR A 100 11.25 16.20 8.79
CA TYR A 100 10.17 15.24 8.64
C TYR A 100 10.58 14.14 7.67
N VAL A 101 10.46 12.88 8.08
CA VAL A 101 10.64 11.71 7.22
C VAL A 101 9.29 11.01 7.09
N LEU A 102 8.74 11.01 5.88
CA LEU A 102 7.42 10.48 5.56
C LEU A 102 7.56 9.28 4.63
N ASP A 103 6.85 8.21 4.97
CA ASP A 103 6.86 6.95 4.24
C ASP A 103 5.54 6.76 3.50
N GLU A 104 5.48 7.11 2.21
CA GLU A 104 4.31 7.02 1.33
C GLU A 104 3.01 7.64 1.90
N PRO A 105 2.97 8.96 2.16
CA PRO A 105 1.80 9.61 2.73
C PRO A 105 0.55 9.57 1.83
N THR A 106 0.69 9.25 0.54
CA THR A 106 -0.41 9.13 -0.43
C THR A 106 -1.19 7.82 -0.33
N ILE A 107 -0.76 6.84 0.49
CA ILE A 107 -1.42 5.53 0.62
C ILE A 107 -2.92 5.66 0.93
N GLY A 108 -3.74 4.95 0.14
CA GLY A 108 -5.20 4.92 0.29
C GLY A 108 -5.89 6.27 0.07
N LEU A 109 -5.19 7.22 -0.56
CA LEU A 109 -5.72 8.52 -0.94
C LEU A 109 -6.17 8.48 -2.41
N HIS A 110 -7.30 9.11 -2.70
CA HIS A 110 -7.75 9.27 -4.08
C HIS A 110 -7.05 10.47 -4.71
N GLN A 111 -6.75 10.44 -6.02
CA GLN A 111 -6.00 11.50 -6.73
C GLN A 111 -6.48 12.92 -6.42
N ARG A 112 -7.80 13.11 -6.35
CA ARG A 112 -8.45 14.36 -5.92
C ARG A 112 -7.93 14.94 -4.60
N ASP A 113 -7.76 14.10 -3.59
CA ASP A 113 -7.33 14.55 -2.26
C ASP A 113 -5.79 14.57 -2.15
N ASN A 114 -5.07 14.00 -3.13
CA ASN A 114 -3.62 14.06 -3.22
C ASN A 114 -3.12 15.51 -3.36
N ASP A 115 -3.77 16.31 -4.20
CA ASP A 115 -3.47 17.73 -4.39
C ASP A 115 -3.44 18.52 -3.05
N LYS A 116 -4.34 18.19 -2.12
CA LYS A 116 -4.42 18.85 -0.79
C LYS A 116 -3.31 18.39 0.16
N LEU A 117 -2.95 17.11 0.09
CA LEU A 117 -1.83 16.57 0.86
C LEU A 117 -0.53 17.23 0.40
N VAL A 118 -0.30 17.24 -0.91
CA VAL A 118 0.83 17.90 -1.58
C VAL A 118 0.93 19.38 -1.18
N SER A 119 -0.16 20.14 -1.21
CA SER A 119 -0.14 21.55 -0.79
C SER A 119 0.23 21.70 0.69
N THR A 120 -0.27 20.81 1.56
CA THR A 120 0.06 20.80 2.99
C THR A 120 1.55 20.51 3.23
N LEU A 121 2.14 19.58 2.47
CA LEU A 121 3.57 19.29 2.54
C LEU A 121 4.40 20.49 2.08
N ARG A 122 3.96 21.21 1.04
CA ARG A 122 4.63 22.43 0.60
C ARG A 122 4.60 23.52 1.67
N GLU A 123 3.45 23.75 2.29
CA GLU A 123 3.31 24.71 3.39
C GLU A 123 4.23 24.38 4.58
N LEU A 124 4.39 23.10 4.90
CA LEU A 124 5.33 22.67 5.95
C LEU A 124 6.78 22.99 5.59
N CYS A 125 7.16 22.77 4.33
CA CYS A 125 8.49 23.09 3.81
C CYS A 125 8.75 24.61 3.85
N ASP A 126 7.80 25.40 3.34
CA ASP A 126 7.89 26.87 3.26
C ASP A 126 7.96 27.54 4.65
N LYS A 127 7.46 26.87 5.70
CA LYS A 127 7.63 27.30 7.11
C LYS A 127 9.07 27.14 7.64
N GLY A 128 10.00 26.63 6.84
CA GLY A 128 11.40 26.42 7.21
C GLY A 128 11.69 25.03 7.78
N ASN A 129 10.94 24.02 7.37
CA ASN A 129 11.23 22.62 7.70
C ASN A 129 11.84 21.90 6.49
N THR A 130 12.53 20.79 6.75
CA THR A 130 13.00 19.88 5.70
C THR A 130 12.09 18.66 5.68
N ILE A 131 11.66 18.24 4.50
CA ILE A 131 10.78 17.07 4.34
C ILE A 131 11.46 16.10 3.39
N ILE A 132 11.68 14.89 3.86
CA ILE A 132 12.09 13.73 3.06
C ILE A 132 10.86 12.85 2.93
N VAL A 133 10.45 12.59 1.69
CA VAL A 133 9.30 11.73 1.38
C VAL A 133 9.80 10.54 0.56
N VAL A 134 9.53 9.33 1.05
CA VAL A 134 9.61 8.12 0.24
C VAL A 134 8.28 7.98 -0.49
N GLU A 135 8.29 8.03 -1.81
CA GLU A 135 7.07 8.00 -2.62
C GLU A 135 7.26 7.30 -3.95
N HIS A 136 6.13 6.85 -4.48
CA HIS A 136 6.01 6.28 -5.81
C HIS A 136 4.93 6.99 -6.64
N ASP A 137 4.10 7.85 -6.05
CA ASP A 137 3.08 8.64 -6.75
C ASP A 137 3.69 9.74 -7.63
N GLU A 138 3.25 9.79 -8.89
CA GLU A 138 3.76 10.70 -9.92
C GLU A 138 3.56 12.17 -9.53
N ASP A 139 2.36 12.54 -9.08
CA ASP A 139 2.03 13.92 -8.73
C ASP A 139 2.89 14.44 -7.57
N THR A 140 3.18 13.58 -6.59
CA THR A 140 4.06 13.92 -5.46
C THR A 140 5.53 14.02 -5.88
N ILE A 141 5.99 13.18 -6.81
CA ILE A 141 7.37 13.28 -7.34
C ILE A 141 7.54 14.56 -8.16
N LEU A 142 6.54 14.94 -8.96
CA LEU A 142 6.59 16.11 -9.85
C LEU A 142 6.60 17.47 -9.13
N ILE A 143 6.28 17.52 -7.84
CA ILE A 143 6.37 18.76 -7.03
C ILE A 143 7.65 18.85 -6.19
N SER A 144 8.50 17.82 -6.22
CA SER A 144 9.70 17.76 -5.40
C SER A 144 10.77 18.77 -5.86
N ASP A 145 11.44 19.40 -4.90
CA ASP A 145 12.57 20.30 -5.19
C ASP A 145 13.82 19.49 -5.60
N TRP A 146 13.96 18.29 -5.03
CA TRP A 146 15.10 17.40 -5.21
C TRP A 146 14.63 15.95 -5.17
N ILE A 147 15.18 15.11 -6.06
CA ILE A 147 14.90 13.68 -6.13
C ILE A 147 16.16 12.89 -5.84
N VAL A 148 16.02 11.86 -5.02
CA VAL A 148 17.03 10.81 -4.83
C VAL A 148 16.43 9.50 -5.27
N ASP A 149 16.92 8.95 -6.39
CA ASP A 149 16.51 7.66 -6.90
C ASP A 149 17.48 6.58 -6.42
N ILE A 150 16.95 5.58 -5.73
CA ILE A 150 17.72 4.47 -5.16
C ILE A 150 17.47 3.21 -5.98
N GLY A 151 18.53 2.53 -6.40
CA GLY A 151 18.42 1.37 -7.27
C GLY A 151 19.78 0.72 -7.51
N PRO A 152 20.00 0.11 -8.69
CA PRO A 152 19.10 0.04 -9.86
C PRO A 152 17.95 -0.97 -9.72
N LYS A 153 18.01 -1.88 -8.74
CA LYS A 153 16.97 -2.89 -8.46
C LYS A 153 16.70 -3.00 -6.96
N ALA A 154 15.77 -3.87 -6.55
CA ALA A 154 15.46 -4.11 -5.15
C ALA A 154 16.47 -5.04 -4.43
N GLY A 155 16.51 -4.92 -3.09
CA GLY A 155 17.30 -5.75 -2.18
C GLY A 155 18.80 -5.77 -2.50
N VAL A 156 19.39 -6.96 -2.68
CA VAL A 156 20.85 -7.12 -2.82
C VAL A 156 21.42 -6.52 -4.10
N HIS A 157 20.56 -6.22 -5.08
CA HIS A 157 20.93 -5.60 -6.36
C HIS A 157 20.67 -4.08 -6.36
N GLY A 158 20.36 -3.52 -5.20
CA GLY A 158 20.14 -2.09 -5.00
C GLY A 158 21.00 -1.53 -3.87
N GLY A 159 20.52 -0.44 -3.27
CA GLY A 159 21.22 0.25 -2.18
C GLY A 159 22.27 1.25 -2.67
N GLU A 160 22.26 1.56 -3.97
CA GLU A 160 23.08 2.59 -4.58
C GLU A 160 22.21 3.77 -5.02
N ILE A 161 22.78 4.98 -4.97
CA ILE A 161 22.11 6.18 -5.48
C ILE A 161 22.31 6.21 -6.99
N VAL A 162 21.24 5.96 -7.74
CA VAL A 162 21.25 5.98 -9.20
C VAL A 162 21.23 7.43 -9.70
N PHE A 163 20.46 8.28 -9.03
CA PHE A 163 20.35 9.70 -9.36
C PHE A 163 20.11 10.53 -8.09
N SER A 164 20.72 11.70 -8.00
CA SER A 164 20.44 12.70 -6.96
C SER A 164 20.55 14.08 -7.57
N GLY A 165 19.44 14.81 -7.66
CA GLY A 165 19.43 16.13 -8.29
C GLY A 165 18.06 16.77 -8.38
N PRO A 166 17.97 17.98 -8.95
CA PRO A 166 16.70 18.64 -9.24
C PRO A 166 15.83 17.84 -10.21
N LEU A 167 14.50 17.90 -10.02
CA LEU A 167 13.51 17.25 -10.90
C LEU A 167 13.69 17.62 -12.38
N SER A 168 14.08 18.86 -12.69
CA SER A 168 14.29 19.28 -14.09
C SER A 168 15.33 18.43 -14.82
N VAL A 169 16.35 17.93 -14.11
CA VAL A 169 17.44 17.13 -14.67
C VAL A 169 16.99 15.69 -14.93
N ILE A 170 16.18 15.11 -14.03
CA ILE A 170 15.65 13.74 -14.23
C ILE A 170 14.65 13.69 -15.39
N LEU A 171 13.87 14.77 -15.57
CA LEU A 171 12.88 14.89 -16.64
C LEU A 171 13.49 15.20 -18.01
N SER A 172 14.60 15.95 -18.06
CA SER A 172 15.21 16.30 -19.36
C SER A 172 15.91 15.13 -20.05
N GLY A 173 16.39 14.12 -19.29
CA GLY A 173 17.40 13.19 -19.80
C GLY A 173 18.63 13.96 -20.35
N ALA A 174 19.60 13.32 -21.02
CA ALA A 174 20.73 14.06 -21.59
C ALA A 174 20.36 14.95 -22.80
N LYS A 175 19.07 15.10 -23.15
CA LYS A 175 18.60 16.07 -24.14
C LYS A 175 18.37 17.45 -23.51
N ASN A 176 19.48 18.10 -23.13
CA ASN A 176 19.69 19.57 -23.11
C ASN A 176 20.83 20.00 -22.17
N LEU A 177 21.94 19.23 -22.11
CA LEU A 177 23.21 19.74 -21.61
C LEU A 177 24.22 20.03 -22.74
N SER A 178 23.74 20.16 -23.99
CA SER A 178 24.48 20.81 -25.07
C SER A 178 23.95 22.23 -25.30
N LYS A 179 24.86 23.20 -25.19
CA LYS A 179 24.71 24.63 -25.48
C LYS A 179 23.79 24.94 -26.67
N ASN A 180 23.07 26.06 -26.53
CA ASN A 180 22.33 26.84 -27.54
C ASN A 180 20.99 26.27 -28.03
N SER A 181 19.89 26.92 -27.62
CA SER A 181 19.00 27.64 -28.55
C SER A 181 17.91 28.39 -27.79
N ILE A 182 18.00 29.71 -27.90
CA ILE A 182 16.93 30.67 -27.64
C ILE A 182 15.86 30.46 -28.73
N GLY A 183 14.60 30.31 -28.33
CA GLY A 183 13.43 30.57 -29.17
C GLY A 183 12.58 29.35 -29.54
N GLY A 184 11.30 29.37 -29.15
CA GLY A 184 10.27 28.49 -29.72
C GLY A 184 9.11 28.17 -28.79
N ASN A 185 8.02 28.94 -28.91
CA ASN A 185 6.77 28.83 -28.15
C ASN A 185 6.11 27.43 -28.17
N THR A 186 5.64 26.97 -27.02
CA THR A 186 4.34 26.28 -26.92
C THR A 186 3.71 26.58 -25.56
N LYS A 187 2.48 27.10 -25.60
CA LYS A 187 1.72 27.63 -24.47
C LYS A 187 1.22 26.50 -23.58
N ASN A 188 1.62 26.48 -22.31
CA ASN A 188 0.80 25.99 -21.21
C ASN A 188 0.68 27.08 -20.16
N SER A 189 -0.37 27.87 -20.31
CA SER A 189 -0.82 28.84 -19.31
C SER A 189 -1.58 28.09 -18.22
N LEU A 190 -1.08 28.11 -16.98
CA LEU A 190 -1.84 28.23 -15.72
C LEU A 190 -0.96 27.93 -14.48
N ILE A 191 0.11 28.70 -14.27
CA ILE A 191 0.62 28.97 -12.91
C ILE A 191 1.07 30.44 -12.89
N LYS A 192 0.23 31.33 -12.36
CA LYS A 192 0.67 32.67 -11.95
C LYS A 192 1.36 32.51 -10.60
N SER A 193 2.69 32.48 -10.60
CA SER A 193 3.49 32.57 -9.38
C SER A 193 3.72 34.03 -9.00
N SER A 194 3.09 34.44 -7.91
CA SER A 194 3.53 35.56 -7.09
C SER A 194 4.44 35.00 -5.99
N GLY A 195 5.73 35.34 -6.03
CA GLY A 195 6.67 35.11 -4.92
C GLY A 195 8.00 34.49 -5.35
N GLY A 196 9.04 35.33 -5.40
CA GLY A 196 10.45 34.97 -5.21
C GLY A 196 11.04 33.87 -6.11
N LYS A 197 11.47 34.22 -7.32
CA LYS A 197 12.44 33.41 -8.08
C LYS A 197 13.75 33.34 -7.28
N LYS A 198 14.05 32.21 -6.64
CA LYS A 198 15.43 31.83 -6.33
C LYS A 198 15.98 31.06 -7.52
N ASP A 199 17.08 31.56 -8.06
CA ASP A 199 17.77 31.03 -9.24
C ASP A 199 18.29 29.60 -8.97
N PRO A 200 17.87 28.56 -9.73
CA PRO A 200 18.31 27.19 -9.55
C PRO A 200 19.83 27.00 -9.72
N SER A 201 20.50 27.95 -10.40
CA SER A 201 21.95 27.91 -10.63
C SER A 201 22.77 28.15 -9.35
N ALA A 202 22.20 28.78 -8.33
CA ALA A 202 22.91 29.12 -7.09
C ALA A 202 23.01 27.96 -6.07
N VAL A 203 22.24 26.88 -6.25
CA VAL A 203 22.29 25.70 -5.37
C VAL A 203 23.41 24.73 -5.78
N LEU A 204 23.84 24.78 -7.04
CA LEU A 204 24.91 23.92 -7.57
C LEU A 204 26.33 24.40 -7.21
N SER A 205 26.51 25.66 -6.79
CA SER A 205 27.83 26.23 -6.48
C SER A 205 28.26 26.12 -5.02
N ALA A 206 27.42 25.58 -4.13
CA ALA A 206 27.68 25.50 -2.68
C ALA A 206 28.03 24.09 -2.15
N ALA A 207 28.25 23.12 -3.05
CA ALA A 207 28.55 21.72 -2.68
C ALA A 207 29.93 21.25 -3.20
N GLN A 208 30.94 22.12 -3.19
CA GLN A 208 32.34 21.73 -3.33
C GLN A 208 33.00 21.66 -1.95
N ASP A 209 32.55 20.69 -1.16
CA ASP A 209 33.32 20.19 -0.03
C ASP A 209 33.78 18.78 -0.43
N ASP A 210 35.01 18.67 -0.93
CA ASP A 210 35.61 17.48 -1.59
C ASP A 210 35.73 16.24 -0.67
N THR A 211 35.24 16.32 0.57
CA THR A 211 35.21 15.22 1.55
C THR A 211 33.84 14.56 1.71
N PHE A 212 32.77 15.16 1.15
CA PHE A 212 31.39 14.67 1.30
C PHE A 212 30.69 14.52 -0.06
N ASN A 213 31.35 13.92 -1.04
CA ASN A 213 30.77 13.73 -2.36
C ASN A 213 29.77 12.56 -2.31
N CYS A 214 28.47 12.86 -2.43
CA CYS A 214 27.43 11.83 -2.57
C CYS A 214 27.77 10.98 -3.80
N LYS A 215 28.16 9.72 -3.58
CA LYS A 215 28.57 8.83 -4.66
C LYS A 215 27.34 8.40 -5.46
N VAL A 216 27.07 9.09 -6.55
CA VAL A 216 26.04 8.75 -7.53
C VAL A 216 26.63 7.77 -8.55
N TYR A 217 25.97 6.63 -8.72
CA TYR A 217 26.44 5.51 -9.54
C TYR A 217 25.90 5.53 -10.97
N GLY A 218 24.79 6.22 -11.22
CA GLY A 218 24.17 6.35 -12.53
C GLY A 218 23.94 7.80 -12.92
N ASN A 219 23.20 7.99 -14.02
CA ASN A 219 22.72 9.28 -14.48
C ASN A 219 21.18 9.31 -14.50
N ALA A 220 20.60 10.46 -14.83
CA ALA A 220 19.15 10.62 -15.04
C ALA A 220 18.54 9.59 -16.01
N GLU A 221 19.33 9.09 -16.97
CA GLU A 221 18.90 8.10 -17.96
C GLU A 221 18.86 6.68 -17.41
N ASP A 222 19.67 6.38 -16.41
CA ASP A 222 19.73 5.06 -15.76
C ASP A 222 18.60 4.88 -14.74
N SER A 223 18.05 5.99 -14.24
CA SER A 223 16.91 6.01 -13.32
C SER A 223 15.68 5.38 -13.96
N LEU A 224 15.25 4.25 -13.40
CA LEU A 224 14.02 3.58 -13.82
C LEU A 224 12.81 4.48 -13.56
N THR A 225 12.76 5.14 -12.40
CA THR A 225 11.76 6.15 -12.06
C THR A 225 11.72 7.24 -13.14
N GLY A 226 12.88 7.77 -13.52
CA GLY A 226 13.00 8.75 -14.60
C GLY A 226 12.45 8.27 -15.94
N LYS A 227 12.68 7.00 -16.32
CA LYS A 227 12.13 6.41 -17.56
C LYS A 227 10.61 6.40 -17.58
N TYR A 228 9.96 6.09 -16.45
CA TYR A 228 8.51 6.13 -16.33
C TYR A 228 7.99 7.58 -16.38
N LEU A 229 8.60 8.51 -15.65
CA LEU A 229 8.21 9.93 -15.66
C LEU A 229 8.37 10.60 -17.03
N ARG A 230 9.40 10.22 -17.80
CA ARG A 230 9.60 10.69 -19.18
C ARG A 230 8.70 9.98 -20.20
N GLY A 231 8.00 8.92 -19.78
CA GLY A 231 7.14 8.10 -20.64
C GLY A 231 7.90 7.19 -21.61
N GLU A 232 9.18 6.90 -21.35
CA GLU A 232 9.98 5.92 -22.09
C GLU A 232 9.53 4.49 -21.76
N GLU A 233 9.21 4.24 -20.49
CA GLU A 233 8.55 3.03 -20.02
C GLU A 233 7.12 3.36 -19.59
N LYS A 234 6.17 2.47 -19.90
CA LYS A 234 4.76 2.63 -19.53
C LYS A 234 4.12 1.27 -19.23
N ILE A 235 3.10 1.30 -18.38
CA ILE A 235 2.16 0.19 -18.24
C ILE A 235 1.16 0.28 -19.39
N PRO A 236 1.13 -0.68 -20.32
CA PRO A 236 0.29 -0.58 -21.51
C PRO A 236 -1.18 -0.75 -21.17
N VAL A 237 -2.03 0.05 -21.82
CA VAL A 237 -3.49 -0.16 -21.78
C VAL A 237 -3.81 -1.42 -22.61
N PRO A 238 -4.62 -2.36 -22.10
CA PRO A 238 -5.04 -3.52 -22.88
C PRO A 238 -5.78 -3.10 -24.14
N GLN A 239 -5.33 -3.59 -25.32
CA GLN A 239 -5.99 -3.29 -26.60
C GLN A 239 -7.40 -3.88 -26.66
N ASP A 240 -7.56 -5.10 -26.15
CA ASP A 240 -8.85 -5.79 -26.05
C ASP A 240 -9.19 -6.06 -24.59
N ARG A 241 -10.36 -5.59 -24.15
CA ARG A 241 -10.92 -5.93 -22.84
C ARG A 241 -11.85 -7.13 -22.96
N ARG A 242 -11.93 -7.94 -21.90
CA ARG A 242 -12.86 -9.07 -21.89
C ARG A 242 -14.30 -8.55 -21.81
N LYS A 243 -15.04 -8.65 -22.91
CA LYS A 243 -16.41 -8.11 -23.04
C LYS A 243 -17.35 -8.59 -21.93
N VAL A 244 -18.18 -7.69 -21.42
CA VAL A 244 -19.27 -8.02 -20.49
C VAL A 244 -20.58 -7.89 -21.26
N ASP A 245 -21.21 -9.02 -21.56
CA ASP A 245 -22.46 -9.11 -22.32
C ASP A 245 -23.61 -9.63 -21.44
N GLY A 246 -24.79 -9.83 -22.04
CA GLY A 246 -25.96 -10.37 -21.35
C GLY A 246 -25.81 -11.83 -20.86
N HIS A 247 -24.86 -12.59 -21.42
CA HIS A 247 -24.58 -13.98 -21.03
C HIS A 247 -23.48 -14.09 -19.97
N THR A 248 -22.78 -13.01 -19.68
CA THR A 248 -21.71 -12.97 -18.69
C THR A 248 -22.30 -13.24 -17.30
N PRO A 249 -21.86 -14.29 -16.58
CA PRO A 249 -22.38 -14.58 -15.26
C PRO A 249 -22.02 -13.45 -14.29
N LYS A 250 -22.96 -13.04 -13.45
CA LYS A 250 -22.81 -11.91 -12.52
C LYS A 250 -23.27 -12.31 -11.11
N ILE A 251 -22.51 -11.94 -10.09
CA ILE A 251 -23.04 -11.86 -8.71
C ILE A 251 -23.87 -10.59 -8.61
N LYS A 252 -25.04 -10.67 -7.96
CA LYS A 252 -25.87 -9.49 -7.69
C LYS A 252 -26.00 -9.28 -6.19
N ILE A 253 -25.57 -8.12 -5.71
CA ILE A 253 -25.82 -7.66 -4.34
C ILE A 253 -27.02 -6.73 -4.41
N LYS A 254 -28.06 -7.00 -3.63
CA LYS A 254 -29.24 -6.13 -3.56
C LYS A 254 -29.40 -5.47 -2.21
N GLY A 255 -29.78 -4.20 -2.25
CA GLY A 255 -30.13 -3.37 -1.10
C GLY A 255 -29.07 -3.35 0.00
N ALA A 256 -27.81 -3.09 -0.36
CA ALA A 256 -26.73 -2.97 0.60
C ALA A 256 -26.82 -1.65 1.38
N THR A 257 -26.90 -1.75 2.71
CA THR A 257 -27.13 -0.61 3.63
C THR A 257 -26.13 -0.51 4.79
N GLU A 258 -25.17 -1.44 4.89
CA GLU A 258 -24.13 -1.40 5.93
C GLU A 258 -23.35 -0.07 5.91
N ASN A 259 -23.05 0.48 7.10
CA ASN A 259 -22.34 1.75 7.27
C ASN A 259 -23.00 2.90 6.51
N ASN A 260 -22.31 3.50 5.53
CA ASN A 260 -22.76 4.64 4.76
C ASN A 260 -23.41 4.26 3.42
N LEU A 261 -23.54 2.98 3.09
CA LEU A 261 -24.12 2.54 1.80
C LEU A 261 -25.61 2.88 1.72
N LYS A 262 -26.05 3.45 0.59
CA LYS A 262 -27.40 4.00 0.41
C LYS A 262 -28.35 3.03 -0.29
N ASN A 263 -28.57 1.85 0.29
CA ASN A 263 -29.45 0.80 -0.26
C ASN A 263 -29.10 0.43 -1.72
N ILE A 264 -27.80 0.27 -1.99
CA ILE A 264 -27.30 0.12 -3.36
C ILE A 264 -27.51 -1.30 -3.89
N ASN A 265 -27.71 -1.39 -5.21
CA ASN A 265 -27.69 -2.64 -5.95
C ASN A 265 -26.45 -2.67 -6.85
N VAL A 266 -25.66 -3.74 -6.78
CA VAL A 266 -24.39 -3.86 -7.52
C VAL A 266 -24.35 -5.19 -8.25
N GLU A 267 -24.01 -5.15 -9.54
CA GLU A 267 -23.74 -6.34 -10.34
C GLU A 267 -22.22 -6.49 -10.57
N ILE A 268 -21.67 -7.67 -10.29
CA ILE A 268 -20.24 -7.96 -10.38
C ILE A 268 -20.04 -9.01 -11.49
N PRO A 269 -19.50 -8.65 -12.67
CA PRO A 269 -19.29 -9.58 -13.77
C PRO A 269 -18.15 -10.55 -13.46
N LEU A 270 -18.41 -11.84 -13.54
CA LEU A 270 -17.44 -12.89 -13.25
C LEU A 270 -16.51 -13.16 -14.43
N ARG A 271 -15.36 -13.75 -14.12
CA ARG A 271 -14.28 -14.07 -15.08
C ARG A 271 -13.65 -12.81 -15.68
N ARG A 272 -13.64 -11.72 -14.91
CA ARG A 272 -13.13 -10.40 -15.30
C ARG A 272 -12.15 -9.88 -14.27
N PHE A 273 -11.29 -8.96 -14.70
CA PHE A 273 -10.52 -8.09 -13.83
C PHE A 273 -11.37 -6.88 -13.46
N ILE A 274 -11.76 -6.76 -12.19
CA ILE A 274 -12.70 -5.76 -11.70
C ILE A 274 -11.98 -4.82 -10.73
N CYS A 275 -12.10 -3.52 -10.95
CA CYS A 275 -11.64 -2.52 -9.99
C CYS A 275 -12.84 -1.90 -9.27
N LEU A 276 -12.78 -1.87 -7.94
CA LEU A 276 -13.68 -1.11 -7.08
C LEU A 276 -13.00 0.21 -6.72
N THR A 277 -13.46 1.30 -7.33
CA THR A 277 -12.84 2.63 -7.24
C THR A 277 -13.73 3.60 -6.45
N GLY A 278 -13.26 4.84 -6.29
CA GLY A 278 -13.99 5.89 -5.59
C GLY A 278 -13.17 6.56 -4.50
N VAL A 279 -13.63 7.69 -3.99
CA VAL A 279 -12.91 8.47 -2.98
C VAL A 279 -12.76 7.74 -1.64
N SER A 280 -11.81 8.19 -0.82
CA SER A 280 -11.59 7.65 0.52
C SER A 280 -12.87 7.82 1.37
N GLY A 281 -13.33 6.76 2.03
CA GLY A 281 -14.60 6.77 2.77
C GLY A 281 -15.88 6.54 1.96
N SER A 282 -15.83 6.30 0.64
CA SER A 282 -17.04 6.10 -0.19
C SER A 282 -17.80 4.79 0.05
N GLY A 283 -17.21 3.84 0.79
CA GLY A 283 -17.84 2.54 1.10
C GLY A 283 -17.22 1.32 0.43
N LYS A 284 -16.11 1.47 -0.31
CA LYS A 284 -15.39 0.36 -1.00
C LYS A 284 -15.13 -0.85 -0.10
N SER A 285 -14.47 -0.63 1.03
CA SER A 285 -14.15 -1.68 2.00
C SER A 285 -15.40 -2.28 2.65
N THR A 286 -16.46 -1.49 2.84
CA THR A 286 -17.76 -1.98 3.33
C THR A 286 -18.35 -2.98 2.34
N LEU A 287 -18.45 -2.61 1.07
CA LEU A 287 -19.02 -3.44 0.01
C LEU A 287 -18.20 -4.73 -0.18
N MET A 288 -16.89 -4.63 -0.35
CA MET A 288 -16.03 -5.79 -0.62
C MET A 288 -15.85 -6.69 0.61
N HIS A 289 -15.50 -6.15 1.78
CA HIS A 289 -15.12 -6.97 2.93
C HIS A 289 -16.28 -7.36 3.84
N LYS A 290 -17.21 -6.44 4.13
CA LYS A 290 -18.30 -6.70 5.10
C LYS A 290 -19.49 -7.40 4.46
N ILE A 291 -19.80 -7.08 3.20
CA ILE A 291 -20.95 -7.66 2.48
C ILE A 291 -20.48 -8.81 1.59
N LEU A 292 -19.74 -8.54 0.52
CA LEU A 292 -19.39 -9.54 -0.49
C LEU A 292 -18.57 -10.69 0.09
N TYR A 293 -17.42 -10.40 0.72
CA TYR A 293 -16.53 -11.42 1.24
C TYR A 293 -17.19 -12.26 2.32
N ARG A 294 -17.79 -11.63 3.35
CA ARG A 294 -18.44 -12.36 4.45
C ARG A 294 -19.66 -13.13 3.98
N GLY A 295 -20.48 -12.55 3.10
CA GLY A 295 -21.66 -13.21 2.55
C GLY A 295 -21.32 -14.51 1.83
N ILE A 296 -20.33 -14.46 0.92
CA ILE A 296 -19.91 -15.65 0.16
C ILE A 296 -19.09 -16.60 1.04
N ALA A 297 -18.16 -16.10 1.86
CA ALA A 297 -17.31 -16.95 2.70
C ALA A 297 -18.11 -17.69 3.79
N ASN A 298 -19.17 -17.08 4.33
CA ASN A 298 -20.04 -17.78 5.27
C ASN A 298 -20.76 -18.96 4.60
N ARG A 299 -21.20 -18.78 3.35
CA ARG A 299 -21.85 -19.84 2.57
C ARG A 299 -20.88 -20.95 2.14
N LEU A 300 -19.72 -20.59 1.60
CA LEU A 300 -18.77 -21.55 1.00
C LEU A 300 -17.77 -22.16 1.99
N ASN A 301 -17.31 -21.39 2.98
CA ASN A 301 -16.27 -21.82 3.92
C ASN A 301 -16.83 -22.10 5.33
N HIS A 302 -18.16 -22.10 5.51
CA HIS A 302 -18.84 -22.28 6.80
C HIS A 302 -18.29 -21.37 7.91
N VAL A 303 -17.97 -20.13 7.54
CA VAL A 303 -17.47 -19.12 8.47
C VAL A 303 -18.67 -18.47 9.16
N ASN A 304 -18.69 -18.36 10.49
CA ASN A 304 -19.76 -17.68 11.23
C ASN A 304 -19.39 -16.22 11.55
N LYS A 305 -19.24 -15.37 10.53
CA LYS A 305 -18.98 -13.93 10.72
C LYS A 305 -20.24 -13.11 10.49
N ARG A 306 -20.47 -12.05 11.28
CA ARG A 306 -21.57 -11.10 11.00
C ARG A 306 -21.39 -10.50 9.59
N ILE A 307 -22.35 -10.75 8.71
CA ILE A 307 -22.42 -10.13 7.38
C ILE A 307 -22.95 -8.70 7.56
N GLY A 308 -22.47 -7.75 6.76
CA GLY A 308 -23.00 -6.39 6.78
C GLY A 308 -24.46 -6.36 6.31
N ASP A 309 -25.19 -5.33 6.72
CA ASP A 309 -26.61 -5.19 6.41
C ASP A 309 -26.85 -5.07 4.88
N HIS A 310 -27.64 -6.00 4.34
CA HIS A 310 -28.05 -6.07 2.94
C HIS A 310 -29.32 -6.92 2.79
N ARG A 311 -30.02 -6.82 1.65
CA ARG A 311 -31.24 -7.61 1.41
C ARG A 311 -30.92 -9.04 0.99
N GLU A 312 -30.14 -9.22 -0.07
CA GLU A 312 -29.77 -10.54 -0.60
C GLU A 312 -28.52 -10.48 -1.47
N ILE A 313 -27.80 -11.61 -1.55
CA ILE A 313 -26.73 -11.85 -2.53
C ILE A 313 -27.14 -13.03 -3.40
N LEU A 314 -27.35 -12.76 -4.69
CA LEU A 314 -27.77 -13.76 -5.68
C LEU A 314 -26.59 -14.25 -6.51
N ASN A 315 -26.79 -15.40 -7.15
CA ASN A 315 -25.89 -15.97 -8.16
C ASN A 315 -24.50 -16.33 -7.62
N THR A 316 -24.40 -16.75 -6.36
CA THR A 316 -23.11 -17.15 -5.77
C THR A 316 -22.68 -18.56 -6.20
N GLU A 317 -23.59 -19.35 -6.77
CA GLU A 317 -23.35 -20.71 -7.31
C GLU A 317 -22.36 -20.75 -8.49
N TYR A 318 -22.05 -19.59 -9.10
CA TYR A 318 -21.03 -19.50 -10.14
C TYR A 318 -19.59 -19.52 -9.59
N ILE A 319 -19.40 -19.50 -8.26
CA ILE A 319 -18.10 -19.47 -7.60
C ILE A 319 -17.95 -20.65 -6.67
N ASP A 320 -16.83 -21.36 -6.81
CA ASP A 320 -16.51 -22.53 -5.97
C ASP A 320 -15.71 -22.10 -4.73
N LYS A 321 -14.99 -20.97 -4.82
CA LYS A 321 -14.10 -20.51 -3.76
C LYS A 321 -13.94 -18.99 -3.77
N ILE A 322 -13.90 -18.39 -2.58
CA ILE A 322 -13.55 -16.99 -2.39
C ILE A 322 -12.28 -16.85 -1.57
N ILE A 323 -11.36 -16.01 -2.03
CA ILE A 323 -10.05 -15.80 -1.42
C ILE A 323 -9.82 -14.32 -1.23
N LYS A 324 -9.55 -13.93 0.00
CA LYS A 324 -9.20 -12.55 0.34
C LYS A 324 -7.71 -12.46 0.63
N ILE A 325 -7.02 -11.58 -0.08
CA ILE A 325 -5.59 -11.32 0.05
C ILE A 325 -5.42 -9.92 0.64
N ASP A 326 -5.24 -9.86 1.96
CA ASP A 326 -5.06 -8.61 2.70
C ASP A 326 -3.58 -8.30 2.98
N GLN A 327 -3.30 -7.04 3.34
CA GLN A 327 -1.96 -6.57 3.72
C GLN A 327 -1.55 -6.95 5.15
N LYS A 328 -2.33 -7.79 5.86
CA LYS A 328 -1.96 -8.22 7.21
C LYS A 328 -0.64 -8.99 7.17
N PRO A 329 0.23 -8.88 8.20
CA PRO A 329 1.46 -9.66 8.24
C PRO A 329 1.20 -11.16 8.06
N ILE A 330 2.05 -11.86 7.31
CA ILE A 330 1.95 -13.32 7.11
C ILE A 330 2.18 -14.11 8.41
N GLY A 331 2.82 -13.49 9.39
CA GLY A 331 3.02 -14.00 10.73
C GLY A 331 3.46 -12.86 11.66
N ARG A 332 3.20 -13.04 12.95
CA ARG A 332 3.58 -12.06 14.00
C ARG A 332 4.85 -12.46 14.75
N THR A 333 5.54 -13.49 14.27
CA THR A 333 6.71 -14.03 14.95
C THR A 333 7.85 -14.20 13.95
N PRO A 334 9.12 -14.13 14.41
CA PRO A 334 10.29 -14.39 13.55
C PRO A 334 10.38 -15.80 12.99
N ARG A 335 9.52 -16.72 13.46
CA ARG A 335 9.42 -18.11 12.97
C ARG A 335 8.69 -18.21 11.62
N SER A 336 7.88 -17.21 11.28
CA SER A 336 7.22 -17.12 9.99
C SER A 336 8.15 -16.43 9.00
N ASN A 337 8.26 -16.97 7.79
CA ASN A 337 9.11 -16.47 6.71
C ASN A 337 8.57 -16.97 5.35
N PRO A 338 9.09 -16.47 4.21
CA PRO A 338 8.65 -16.92 2.89
C PRO A 338 8.67 -18.45 2.71
N ALA A 339 9.71 -19.13 3.21
CA ALA A 339 9.86 -20.59 3.08
C ALA A 339 8.75 -21.37 3.80
N THR A 340 8.45 -20.97 5.03
CA THR A 340 7.43 -21.62 5.86
C THR A 340 6.03 -21.32 5.34
N TYR A 341 5.78 -20.10 4.89
CA TYR A 341 4.45 -19.68 4.43
C TYR A 341 4.04 -20.34 3.11
N THR A 342 4.96 -20.39 2.14
CA THR A 342 4.76 -21.07 0.83
C THR A 342 4.82 -22.60 0.93
N GLY A 343 5.32 -23.12 2.07
CA GLY A 343 5.44 -24.55 2.30
C GLY A 343 6.58 -25.21 1.52
N THR A 344 7.59 -24.45 1.09
CA THR A 344 8.86 -25.01 0.58
C THR A 344 9.73 -25.56 1.71
N TRP A 345 9.58 -25.03 2.92
CA TRP A 345 10.39 -25.42 4.08
C TRP A 345 10.27 -26.90 4.50
N GLY A 346 9.15 -27.56 4.20
CA GLY A 346 9.00 -29.01 4.42
C GLY A 346 9.97 -29.79 3.54
N SER A 347 9.84 -29.61 2.22
CA SER A 347 10.65 -30.27 1.20
C SER A 347 12.15 -29.97 1.34
N ILE A 348 12.52 -28.73 1.70
CA ILE A 348 13.93 -28.38 1.95
C ILE A 348 14.51 -29.23 3.09
N ARG A 349 13.80 -29.38 4.21
CA ARG A 349 14.29 -30.19 5.34
C ARG A 349 14.37 -31.68 5.03
N GLU A 350 13.49 -32.18 4.17
CA GLU A 350 13.53 -33.57 3.70
C GLU A 350 14.78 -33.86 2.87
N ILE A 351 15.20 -32.90 2.03
CA ILE A 351 16.45 -33.00 1.26
C ILE A 351 17.65 -33.06 2.21
N PHE A 352 17.74 -32.13 3.17
CA PHE A 352 18.84 -32.11 4.14
C PHE A 352 18.89 -33.37 5.02
N ALA A 353 17.75 -33.92 5.42
CA ALA A 353 17.70 -35.20 6.15
C ALA A 353 18.09 -36.40 5.28
N SER A 354 18.03 -36.27 3.96
CA SER A 354 18.35 -37.34 3.02
C SER A 354 19.82 -37.36 2.60
N THR A 355 20.63 -36.37 2.99
CA THR A 355 22.06 -36.32 2.67
C THR A 355 22.84 -37.43 3.40
N VAL A 356 23.99 -37.81 2.84
CA VAL A 356 24.85 -38.85 3.43
C VAL A 356 25.30 -38.45 4.83
N GLU A 357 25.75 -37.21 5.00
CA GLU A 357 26.19 -36.64 6.29
C GLU A 357 25.08 -36.71 7.35
N ALA A 358 23.84 -36.38 7.00
CA ALA A 358 22.70 -36.46 7.91
C ALA A 358 22.37 -37.91 8.28
N ARG A 359 22.39 -38.82 7.31
CA ARG A 359 22.08 -40.25 7.54
C ARG A 359 23.09 -40.91 8.46
N VAL A 360 24.39 -40.68 8.25
CA VAL A 360 25.46 -41.21 9.11
C VAL A 360 25.31 -40.73 10.56
N ARG A 361 24.91 -39.47 10.75
CA ARG A 361 24.68 -38.88 12.08
C ARG A 361 23.29 -39.19 12.68
N GLY A 362 22.44 -39.94 11.99
CA GLY A 362 21.07 -40.25 12.41
C GLY A 362 20.14 -39.03 12.45
N TYR A 363 20.46 -37.95 11.75
CA TYR A 363 19.67 -36.74 11.73
C TYR A 363 18.41 -36.90 10.87
N LYS A 364 17.25 -36.65 11.50
CA LYS A 364 15.94 -36.66 10.85
C LYS A 364 15.50 -35.25 10.46
N VAL A 365 14.41 -35.14 9.70
CA VAL A 365 13.74 -33.88 9.29
C VAL A 365 13.49 -32.91 10.45
N GLY A 366 13.32 -33.44 11.68
CA GLY A 366 13.16 -32.65 12.90
C GLY A 366 14.40 -31.84 13.30
N ARG A 367 15.62 -32.37 13.09
CA ARG A 367 16.89 -31.70 13.42
C ARG A 367 17.02 -30.39 12.65
N PHE A 368 16.60 -30.40 11.40
CA PHE A 368 16.64 -29.27 10.47
C PHE A 368 15.50 -28.26 10.65
N SER A 369 14.72 -28.36 11.74
CA SER A 369 13.63 -27.43 12.03
C SER A 369 14.05 -26.42 13.09
N PHE A 370 14.12 -25.12 12.73
CA PHE A 370 14.34 -24.06 13.72
C PHE A 370 13.18 -23.89 14.72
N ASN A 371 12.04 -24.56 14.50
CA ASN A 371 10.88 -24.52 15.39
C ASN A 371 10.88 -25.64 16.44
N ARG A 372 11.82 -26.60 16.39
CA ARG A 372 11.87 -27.74 17.32
C ARG A 372 13.24 -27.80 18.02
N PRO A 373 13.27 -28.22 19.29
CA PRO A 373 14.53 -28.49 19.97
C PRO A 373 15.29 -29.62 19.27
N GLY A 374 16.62 -29.60 19.38
CA GLY A 374 17.52 -30.56 18.77
C GLY A 374 18.60 -29.87 17.94
N GLY A 375 18.25 -29.35 16.76
CA GLY A 375 19.23 -28.70 15.87
C GLY A 375 19.20 -27.17 15.85
N ARG A 376 18.17 -26.55 16.43
CA ARG A 376 18.07 -25.09 16.53
C ARG A 376 19.10 -24.53 17.53
N CYS A 377 19.40 -23.25 17.43
CA CYS A 377 20.09 -22.53 18.49
C CYS A 377 19.13 -22.35 19.69
N GLU A 378 19.51 -22.84 20.87
CA GLU A 378 18.66 -22.74 22.06
C GLU A 378 18.66 -21.32 22.67
N ASN A 379 19.74 -20.53 22.52
CA ASN A 379 19.80 -19.15 23.03
C ASN A 379 18.68 -18.25 22.48
N CYS A 380 18.42 -18.35 21.18
CA CYS A 380 17.34 -17.60 20.53
C CYS A 380 16.11 -18.46 20.20
N GLU A 381 16.07 -19.70 20.70
CA GLU A 381 15.05 -20.70 20.38
C GLU A 381 14.74 -20.82 18.87
N GLY A 382 15.77 -20.73 18.04
CA GLY A 382 15.68 -20.79 16.57
C GLY A 382 15.10 -19.55 15.88
N LYS A 383 14.81 -18.45 16.61
CA LYS A 383 14.38 -17.18 16.00
C LYS A 383 15.51 -16.53 15.18
N GLY A 384 16.75 -16.71 15.63
CA GLY A 384 17.94 -16.04 15.07
C GLY A 384 18.14 -14.62 15.61
N LYS A 385 17.12 -14.05 16.24
CA LYS A 385 17.14 -12.73 16.87
C LYS A 385 16.66 -12.78 18.30
N LEU A 386 17.07 -11.80 19.09
CA LEU A 386 16.60 -11.54 20.45
C LEU A 386 15.77 -10.25 20.42
N THR A 387 14.61 -10.26 21.07
CA THR A 387 13.73 -9.09 21.16
C THR A 387 14.01 -8.39 22.48
N ILE A 388 14.43 -7.12 22.41
CA ILE A 388 14.66 -6.26 23.56
C ILE A 388 13.41 -5.38 23.72
N GLU A 389 12.77 -5.48 24.87
CA GLU A 389 11.66 -4.60 25.23
C GLU A 389 12.20 -3.24 25.66
N MET A 390 11.62 -2.18 25.09
CA MET A 390 11.95 -0.79 25.40
C MET A 390 10.72 -0.13 26.04
N HIS A 391 10.91 0.65 27.10
CA HIS A 391 9.78 1.20 27.87
C HIS A 391 8.90 2.20 27.11
N PHE A 392 9.50 3.00 26.22
CA PHE A 392 8.82 4.09 25.51
C PHE A 392 8.98 4.03 23.99
N LEU A 393 9.87 3.16 23.50
CA LEU A 393 10.14 2.96 22.09
C LEU A 393 9.61 1.60 21.64
N PRO A 394 9.33 1.41 20.35
CA PRO A 394 9.05 0.08 19.82
C PRO A 394 10.17 -0.91 20.17
N ASN A 395 9.79 -2.16 20.46
CA ASN A 395 10.74 -3.23 20.73
C ASN A 395 11.76 -3.35 19.59
N VAL A 396 13.02 -3.58 19.95
CA VAL A 396 14.11 -3.73 18.98
C VAL A 396 14.50 -5.19 18.86
N GLU A 397 14.72 -5.67 17.65
CA GLU A 397 15.23 -7.01 17.39
C GLU A 397 16.72 -6.95 17.04
N ILE A 398 17.57 -7.56 17.86
CA ILE A 398 19.01 -7.70 17.59
C ILE A 398 19.33 -9.13 17.15
N ASP A 399 20.38 -9.30 16.35
CA ASP A 399 20.84 -10.64 15.99
C ASP A 399 21.35 -11.40 17.22
N CYS A 400 21.05 -12.69 17.28
CA CYS A 400 21.56 -13.56 18.33
C CYS A 400 23.08 -13.63 18.25
N ASP A 401 23.76 -13.29 19.33
CA ASP A 401 25.20 -13.34 19.53
C ASP A 401 25.79 -14.75 19.37
N VAL A 402 25.08 -15.78 19.86
CA VAL A 402 25.54 -17.18 19.82
C VAL A 402 25.52 -17.76 18.40
N CYS A 403 24.40 -17.66 17.68
CA CYS A 403 24.29 -18.23 16.34
C CYS A 403 24.51 -17.23 15.20
N LYS A 404 24.76 -15.95 15.52
CA LYS A 404 24.94 -14.85 14.55
C LYS A 404 23.83 -14.82 13.49
N GLY A 405 22.58 -14.95 13.94
CA GLY A 405 21.41 -14.99 13.06
C GLY A 405 21.17 -16.31 12.32
N ARG A 406 22.04 -17.32 12.42
CA ARG A 406 21.94 -18.58 11.65
C ARG A 406 20.83 -19.53 12.10
N ARG A 407 20.20 -19.29 13.26
CA ARG A 407 19.07 -20.07 13.83
C ARG A 407 19.36 -21.52 14.25
N PHE A 408 20.50 -22.09 13.89
CA PHE A 408 20.89 -23.47 14.19
C PHE A 408 22.18 -23.55 15.02
N ASN A 409 22.40 -24.68 15.69
CA ASN A 409 23.67 -25.01 16.33
C ASN A 409 24.71 -25.48 15.30
N GLN A 410 25.99 -25.47 15.71
CA GLN A 410 27.11 -25.74 14.82
C GLN A 410 27.03 -27.15 14.21
N GLU A 411 26.64 -28.15 14.98
CA GLU A 411 26.61 -29.55 14.51
C GLU A 411 25.54 -29.80 13.44
N THR A 412 24.49 -28.96 13.41
CA THR A 412 23.46 -29.00 12.35
C THR A 412 23.94 -28.28 11.09
N LEU A 413 24.75 -27.22 11.23
CA LEU A 413 25.28 -26.45 10.12
C LEU A 413 26.39 -27.19 9.34
N GLU A 414 26.99 -28.21 9.95
CA GLU A 414 27.96 -29.08 9.28
C GLU A 414 27.36 -29.99 8.20
N VAL A 415 26.02 -30.11 8.13
CA VAL A 415 25.37 -30.86 7.06
C VAL A 415 25.14 -29.96 5.85
N HIS A 416 25.63 -30.39 4.70
CA HIS A 416 25.58 -29.64 3.46
C HIS A 416 24.74 -30.33 2.38
N TYR A 417 24.08 -29.51 1.57
CA TYR A 417 23.50 -29.90 0.29
C TYR A 417 24.07 -28.96 -0.78
N LYS A 418 24.67 -29.50 -1.85
CA LYS A 418 25.40 -28.73 -2.87
C LYS A 418 26.37 -27.69 -2.25
N ASN A 419 27.18 -28.11 -1.27
CA ASN A 419 28.14 -27.26 -0.52
C ASN A 419 27.53 -26.08 0.26
N LYS A 420 26.23 -26.14 0.60
CA LYS A 420 25.54 -25.10 1.38
C LYS A 420 24.87 -25.72 2.60
N SER A 421 25.05 -25.10 3.76
CA SER A 421 24.33 -25.47 4.98
C SER A 421 22.86 -25.04 4.89
N ILE A 422 22.02 -25.54 5.79
CA ILE A 422 20.61 -25.17 5.81
C ILE A 422 20.40 -23.69 6.14
N ALA A 423 21.29 -23.08 6.93
CA ALA A 423 21.24 -21.64 7.20
C ALA A 423 21.64 -20.82 5.97
N ASP A 424 22.61 -21.31 5.17
CA ASP A 424 22.99 -20.65 3.93
C ASP A 424 21.81 -20.62 2.95
N VAL A 425 21.09 -21.74 2.82
CA VAL A 425 19.87 -21.82 1.99
C VAL A 425 18.80 -20.84 2.45
N LEU A 426 18.59 -20.69 3.77
CA LEU A 426 17.66 -19.68 4.31
C LEU A 426 18.11 -18.23 4.06
N ASN A 427 19.42 -17.99 3.91
CA ASN A 427 19.97 -16.66 3.67
C ASN A 427 20.09 -16.31 2.17
N MET A 428 19.81 -17.26 1.27
CA MET A 428 19.71 -16.99 -0.18
C MET A 428 18.52 -16.09 -0.49
N THR A 429 18.69 -15.24 -1.50
CA THR A 429 17.56 -14.56 -2.14
C THR A 429 16.66 -15.57 -2.85
N ILE A 430 15.39 -15.23 -3.05
CA ILE A 430 14.44 -16.10 -3.74
C ILE A 430 14.92 -16.41 -5.17
N GLU A 431 15.50 -15.43 -5.87
CA GLU A 431 16.15 -15.62 -7.17
C GLU A 431 17.22 -16.72 -7.13
N LYS A 432 18.19 -16.60 -6.22
CA LYS A 432 19.28 -17.59 -6.08
C LYS A 432 18.76 -18.96 -5.64
N ALA A 433 17.73 -18.98 -4.81
CA ALA A 433 17.10 -20.22 -4.37
C ALA A 433 16.36 -20.92 -5.52
N GLU A 434 15.71 -20.16 -6.41
CA GLU A 434 15.06 -20.69 -7.61
C GLU A 434 16.08 -21.43 -8.49
N GLU A 435 17.21 -20.78 -8.80
CA GLU A 435 18.30 -21.39 -9.57
C GLU A 435 18.88 -22.62 -8.86
N PHE A 436 19.10 -22.54 -7.55
CA PHE A 436 19.71 -23.61 -6.75
C PHE A 436 18.86 -24.89 -6.72
N PHE A 437 17.53 -24.75 -6.75
CA PHE A 437 16.56 -25.85 -6.68
C PHE A 437 15.92 -26.22 -8.03
N VAL A 438 16.52 -25.83 -9.16
CA VAL A 438 16.02 -26.16 -10.51
C VAL A 438 15.72 -27.65 -10.71
N ASP A 439 16.52 -28.53 -10.11
CA ASP A 439 16.36 -29.99 -10.22
C ASP A 439 15.20 -30.56 -9.39
N ILE A 440 14.52 -29.73 -8.59
CA ILE A 440 13.47 -30.16 -7.64
C ILE A 440 12.18 -29.39 -7.93
N PRO A 441 11.33 -29.89 -8.85
CA PRO A 441 10.14 -29.17 -9.33
C PRO A 441 9.21 -28.67 -8.22
N GLN A 442 9.02 -29.46 -7.16
CA GLN A 442 8.14 -29.10 -6.04
C GLN A 442 8.58 -27.83 -5.29
N ILE A 443 9.88 -27.52 -5.28
CA ILE A 443 10.44 -26.31 -4.67
C ILE A 443 10.55 -25.22 -5.74
N PHE A 444 11.12 -25.56 -6.89
CA PHE A 444 11.31 -24.65 -8.02
C PHE A 444 10.02 -23.92 -8.41
N ASP A 445 8.92 -24.65 -8.63
CA ASP A 445 7.65 -24.05 -9.04
C ASP A 445 7.15 -22.99 -8.03
N LYS A 446 7.32 -23.25 -6.73
CA LYS A 446 6.90 -22.33 -5.67
C LYS A 446 7.79 -21.09 -5.60
N LEU A 447 9.10 -21.24 -5.81
CA LEU A 447 10.05 -20.13 -5.82
C LEU A 447 9.86 -19.27 -7.07
N LYS A 448 9.65 -19.89 -8.24
CA LYS A 448 9.27 -19.21 -9.48
C LYS A 448 8.01 -18.36 -9.32
N MET A 449 7.00 -18.85 -8.58
CA MET A 449 5.81 -18.03 -8.29
C MET A 449 6.13 -16.81 -7.43
N LEU A 450 7.03 -16.92 -6.43
CA LEU A 450 7.48 -15.77 -5.65
C LEU A 450 8.25 -14.76 -6.51
N ASN A 451 9.11 -15.23 -7.40
CA ASN A 451 9.84 -14.38 -8.34
C ASN A 451 8.86 -13.66 -9.31
N SER A 452 7.87 -14.37 -9.84
CA SER A 452 6.88 -13.79 -10.76
C SER A 452 6.04 -12.65 -10.18
N VAL A 453 5.93 -12.56 -8.85
CA VAL A 453 5.24 -11.46 -8.16
C VAL A 453 6.20 -10.33 -7.73
N GLY A 454 7.47 -10.37 -8.15
CA GLY A 454 8.48 -9.33 -7.85
C GLY A 454 9.05 -9.41 -6.43
N LEU A 455 9.25 -10.63 -5.91
CA LEU A 455 9.85 -10.85 -4.58
C LEU A 455 11.21 -11.55 -4.67
N ASP A 456 11.84 -11.54 -5.84
CA ASP A 456 13.15 -12.14 -6.13
C ASP A 456 14.26 -11.73 -5.15
N TYR A 457 14.21 -10.49 -4.69
CA TYR A 457 15.19 -9.87 -3.80
C TYR A 457 15.10 -10.31 -2.33
N LEU A 458 13.96 -10.84 -1.89
CA LEU A 458 13.76 -11.24 -0.50
C LEU A 458 14.57 -12.48 -0.16
N LYS A 459 15.04 -12.57 1.08
CA LYS A 459 15.67 -13.81 1.57
C LYS A 459 14.62 -14.85 1.93
N LEU A 460 14.89 -16.11 1.61
CA LEU A 460 13.97 -17.23 1.85
C LEU A 460 13.57 -17.37 3.33
N GLY A 461 14.51 -17.10 4.23
CA GLY A 461 14.36 -17.12 5.69
C GLY A 461 14.05 -15.78 6.34
N GLN A 462 13.82 -14.70 5.57
CA GLN A 462 13.54 -13.36 6.09
C GLN A 462 12.35 -13.38 7.05
N SER A 463 12.48 -12.69 8.19
CA SER A 463 11.43 -12.67 9.20
C SER A 463 10.16 -12.03 8.65
N ALA A 464 9.01 -12.64 8.93
CA ALA A 464 7.72 -12.06 8.59
C ALA A 464 7.45 -10.72 9.30
N THR A 465 8.10 -10.45 10.43
CA THR A 465 7.97 -9.18 11.17
C THR A 465 8.67 -8.02 10.47
N THR A 466 9.62 -8.31 9.58
CA THR A 466 10.38 -7.31 8.83
C THR A 466 9.85 -7.08 7.42
N LEU A 467 8.74 -7.75 7.05
CA LEU A 467 8.16 -7.61 5.71
C LEU A 467 7.17 -6.45 5.67
N SER A 468 7.15 -5.72 4.56
CA SER A 468 6.14 -4.70 4.31
C SER A 468 4.75 -5.31 4.11
N GLY A 469 3.70 -4.50 4.22
CA GLY A 469 2.32 -4.93 3.94
C GLY A 469 2.15 -5.48 2.53
N GLY A 470 2.73 -4.80 1.54
CA GLY A 470 2.73 -5.22 0.13
C GLY A 470 3.54 -6.50 -0.13
N GLU A 471 4.70 -6.67 0.51
CA GLU A 471 5.48 -7.93 0.47
C GLU A 471 4.68 -9.10 1.04
N ALA A 472 4.07 -8.91 2.22
CA ALA A 472 3.22 -9.91 2.85
C ALA A 472 2.04 -10.31 1.95
N GLN A 473 1.41 -9.33 1.29
CA GLN A 473 0.31 -9.55 0.36
C GLN A 473 0.76 -10.34 -0.88
N ARG A 474 1.90 -9.99 -1.48
CA ARG A 474 2.47 -10.70 -2.64
C ARG A 474 2.88 -12.14 -2.31
N ILE A 475 3.39 -12.41 -1.11
CA ILE A 475 3.64 -13.79 -0.64
C ILE A 475 2.34 -14.61 -0.51
N LYS A 476 1.24 -13.98 -0.09
CA LYS A 476 -0.07 -14.65 -0.07
C LYS A 476 -0.58 -14.94 -1.47
N LEU A 477 -0.40 -13.99 -2.39
CA LEU A 477 -0.77 -14.14 -3.80
C LEU A 477 0.02 -15.27 -4.48
N SER A 478 1.33 -15.34 -4.29
CA SER A 478 2.19 -16.40 -4.85
C SER A 478 1.76 -17.80 -4.41
N LYS A 479 1.35 -17.96 -3.14
CA LYS A 479 0.83 -19.23 -2.62
C LYS A 479 -0.46 -19.68 -3.30
N GLU A 480 -1.33 -18.75 -3.68
CA GLU A 480 -2.56 -19.10 -4.39
C GLU A 480 -2.28 -19.40 -5.86
N LEU A 481 -1.38 -18.67 -6.49
CA LEU A 481 -0.95 -18.93 -7.87
C LEU A 481 -0.29 -20.31 -8.04
N ALA A 482 0.38 -20.81 -7.00
CA ALA A 482 1.00 -22.13 -6.99
C ALA A 482 -0.02 -23.28 -6.95
N LYS A 483 -1.32 -23.03 -6.72
CA LYS A 483 -2.34 -24.08 -6.69
C LYS A 483 -2.79 -24.43 -8.11
N ARG A 484 -2.84 -25.73 -8.41
CA ARG A 484 -3.39 -26.24 -9.68
C ARG A 484 -4.92 -26.13 -9.69
N ASN A 485 -5.50 -25.88 -10.87
CA ASN A 485 -6.94 -25.98 -11.15
C ASN A 485 -7.86 -25.03 -10.35
N THR A 486 -7.44 -23.79 -10.09
CA THR A 486 -8.38 -22.76 -9.63
C THR A 486 -9.12 -22.19 -10.84
N THR A 487 -10.28 -22.76 -11.17
CA THR A 487 -11.27 -22.08 -12.02
C THR A 487 -12.42 -21.62 -11.11
N LYS A 488 -13.20 -20.62 -11.54
CA LYS A 488 -14.35 -20.11 -10.74
C LYS A 488 -13.98 -19.66 -9.32
N THR A 489 -12.75 -19.22 -9.09
CA THR A 489 -12.35 -18.60 -7.82
C THR A 489 -12.53 -17.09 -7.91
N LEU A 490 -13.06 -16.48 -6.85
CA LEU A 490 -13.13 -15.03 -6.68
C LEU A 490 -11.99 -14.56 -5.76
N TYR A 491 -11.01 -13.87 -6.32
CA TYR A 491 -9.92 -13.23 -5.60
C TYR A 491 -10.29 -11.79 -5.26
N LEU A 492 -10.18 -11.43 -3.99
CA LEU A 492 -10.39 -10.08 -3.47
C LEU A 492 -9.07 -9.54 -2.95
N LEU A 493 -8.58 -8.44 -3.53
CA LEU A 493 -7.37 -7.75 -3.09
C LEU A 493 -7.70 -6.34 -2.64
N ASP A 494 -7.06 -5.89 -1.57
CA ASP A 494 -7.22 -4.55 -1.01
C ASP A 494 -5.92 -3.78 -1.23
N GLU A 495 -5.96 -2.77 -2.07
CA GLU A 495 -4.84 -1.90 -2.46
C GLU A 495 -3.53 -2.67 -2.71
N PRO A 496 -3.51 -3.60 -3.68
CA PRO A 496 -2.32 -4.41 -3.95
C PRO A 496 -1.11 -3.64 -4.48
N THR A 497 -1.25 -2.37 -4.88
CA THR A 497 -0.11 -1.53 -5.30
C THR A 497 0.52 -0.68 -4.21
N THR A 498 0.07 -0.77 -2.95
CA THR A 498 0.72 -0.06 -1.84
C THR A 498 2.20 -0.43 -1.77
N GLY A 499 3.09 0.56 -1.77
CA GLY A 499 4.54 0.37 -1.74
C GLY A 499 5.17 -0.28 -2.96
N LEU A 500 4.54 -0.14 -4.13
CA LEU A 500 5.08 -0.66 -5.38
C LEU A 500 5.54 0.47 -6.31
N HIS A 501 6.78 0.35 -6.78
CA HIS A 501 7.28 1.10 -7.92
C HIS A 501 6.51 0.70 -9.21
N TYR A 502 6.44 1.59 -10.20
CA TYR A 502 5.73 1.39 -11.48
C TYR A 502 6.03 0.04 -12.16
N ASP A 503 7.31 -0.36 -12.19
CA ASP A 503 7.72 -1.63 -12.77
C ASP A 503 7.16 -2.86 -12.03
N ASP A 504 6.99 -2.77 -10.72
CA ASP A 504 6.39 -3.85 -9.95
C ASP A 504 4.87 -3.86 -10.07
N VAL A 505 4.24 -2.68 -10.27
CA VAL A 505 2.84 -2.59 -10.66
C VAL A 505 2.62 -3.28 -12.01
N LYS A 506 3.50 -3.07 -13.00
CA LYS A 506 3.48 -3.75 -14.31
C LYS A 506 3.50 -5.28 -14.16
N LYS A 507 4.40 -5.81 -13.33
CA LYS A 507 4.48 -7.26 -13.04
C LYS A 507 3.22 -7.78 -12.34
N LEU A 508 2.74 -7.06 -11.33
CA LEU A 508 1.53 -7.40 -10.59
C LEU A 508 0.30 -7.46 -11.51
N VAL A 509 0.10 -6.46 -12.37
CA VAL A 509 -0.99 -6.45 -13.36
C VAL A 509 -0.89 -7.68 -14.26
N GLY A 510 0.31 -8.04 -14.74
CA GLY A 510 0.52 -9.26 -15.52
C GLY A 510 0.08 -10.54 -14.79
N VAL A 511 0.37 -10.63 -13.48
CA VAL A 511 -0.05 -11.75 -12.63
C VAL A 511 -1.58 -11.78 -12.45
N LEU A 512 -2.21 -10.64 -12.18
CA LEU A 512 -3.66 -10.55 -12.02
C LEU A 512 -4.38 -10.92 -13.33
N GLN A 513 -3.87 -10.46 -14.47
CA GLN A 513 -4.38 -10.83 -15.79
C GLN A 513 -4.26 -12.34 -16.04
N SER A 514 -3.15 -12.96 -15.64
CA SER A 514 -2.95 -14.41 -15.74
C SER A 514 -4.00 -15.19 -14.93
N LEU A 515 -4.36 -14.73 -13.73
CA LEU A 515 -5.43 -15.33 -12.93
C LEU A 515 -6.78 -15.28 -13.64
N VAL A 516 -7.11 -14.13 -14.23
CA VAL A 516 -8.38 -13.94 -14.95
C VAL A 516 -8.43 -14.80 -16.22
N SER A 517 -7.32 -14.89 -16.96
CA SER A 517 -7.22 -15.75 -18.15
C SER A 517 -7.39 -17.25 -17.85
N LYS A 518 -7.10 -17.69 -16.61
CA LYS A 518 -7.42 -19.05 -16.14
C LYS A 518 -8.91 -19.26 -15.78
N GLY A 519 -9.78 -18.28 -16.04
CA GLY A 519 -11.22 -18.36 -15.75
C GLY A 519 -11.60 -17.99 -14.32
N ASN A 520 -10.73 -17.25 -13.61
CA ASN A 520 -11.05 -16.71 -12.28
C ASN A 520 -11.57 -15.28 -12.38
N THR A 521 -12.17 -14.82 -11.29
CA THR A 521 -12.56 -13.42 -11.13
C THR A 521 -11.58 -12.77 -10.15
N VAL A 522 -11.06 -11.60 -10.52
CA VAL A 522 -10.18 -10.82 -9.65
C VAL A 522 -10.85 -9.48 -9.43
N MET A 523 -11.17 -9.16 -8.18
CA MET A 523 -11.69 -7.86 -7.77
C MET A 523 -10.67 -7.19 -6.86
N VAL A 524 -10.29 -5.96 -7.20
CA VAL A 524 -9.32 -5.16 -6.43
C VAL A 524 -9.94 -3.85 -6.00
N ILE A 525 -9.69 -3.45 -4.76
CA ILE A 525 -9.85 -2.03 -4.37
C ILE A 525 -8.56 -1.33 -4.78
N GLU A 526 -8.68 -0.30 -5.61
CA GLU A 526 -7.52 0.45 -6.07
C GLU A 526 -7.79 1.93 -6.25
N HIS A 527 -6.70 2.68 -6.10
CA HIS A 527 -6.61 4.11 -6.37
C HIS A 527 -5.58 4.41 -7.47
N ASN A 528 -4.65 3.48 -7.72
CA ASN A 528 -3.63 3.64 -8.75
C ASN A 528 -4.25 3.53 -10.16
N LEU A 529 -4.11 4.62 -10.94
CA LEU A 529 -4.69 4.74 -12.28
C LEU A 529 -4.08 3.73 -13.28
N ASP A 530 -2.83 3.31 -13.10
CA ASP A 530 -2.20 2.29 -13.94
C ASP A 530 -2.83 0.91 -13.80
N VAL A 531 -3.37 0.59 -12.62
CA VAL A 531 -4.12 -0.65 -12.43
C VAL A 531 -5.55 -0.50 -12.92
N ILE A 532 -6.19 0.63 -12.62
CA ILE A 532 -7.57 0.91 -12.99
C ILE A 532 -7.74 0.90 -14.51
N LYS A 533 -6.81 1.49 -15.27
CA LYS A 533 -6.85 1.47 -16.74
C LYS A 533 -6.68 0.07 -17.34
N CYS A 534 -6.11 -0.88 -16.59
CA CYS A 534 -5.94 -2.26 -17.02
C CYS A 534 -7.14 -3.17 -16.69
N ALA A 535 -8.15 -2.68 -15.96
CA ALA A 535 -9.33 -3.45 -15.56
C ALA A 535 -10.28 -3.74 -16.74
N ASP A 536 -10.97 -4.87 -16.73
CA ASP A 536 -12.06 -5.13 -17.68
C ASP A 536 -13.34 -4.37 -17.28
N TRP A 537 -13.54 -4.15 -15.98
CA TRP A 537 -14.74 -3.53 -15.43
C TRP A 537 -14.42 -2.68 -14.20
N ILE A 538 -15.07 -1.53 -14.07
CA ILE A 538 -14.97 -0.63 -12.92
C ILE A 538 -16.34 -0.51 -12.25
N ILE A 539 -16.32 -0.51 -10.92
CA ILE A 539 -17.44 -0.11 -10.07
C ILE A 539 -16.96 1.08 -9.25
N ASP A 540 -17.48 2.28 -9.53
CA ASP A 540 -17.07 3.51 -8.87
C ASP A 540 -18.06 3.92 -7.79
N LEU A 541 -17.58 4.04 -6.54
CA LEU A 541 -18.38 4.42 -5.38
C LEU A 541 -18.13 5.87 -4.96
N GLY A 542 -19.19 6.57 -4.60
CA GLY A 542 -19.12 7.99 -4.22
C GLY A 542 -20.51 8.57 -3.99
N PRO A 543 -20.76 9.84 -4.39
CA PRO A 543 -19.80 10.78 -5.01
C PRO A 543 -18.70 11.25 -4.05
N GLU A 544 -19.01 11.31 -2.76
CA GLU A 544 -18.08 11.73 -1.70
C GLU A 544 -17.73 10.61 -0.71
N GLY A 545 -16.94 10.93 0.31
CA GLY A 545 -16.68 10.05 1.46
C GLY A 545 -17.71 10.26 2.58
N GLY A 546 -17.83 9.27 3.48
CA GLY A 546 -18.70 9.37 4.66
C GLY A 546 -20.18 9.38 4.29
N ASP A 547 -20.98 10.21 4.97
CA ASP A 547 -22.44 10.20 4.81
C ASP A 547 -22.94 10.74 3.47
N LYS A 548 -22.11 11.51 2.76
CA LYS A 548 -22.34 12.00 1.39
C LYS A 548 -21.92 11.00 0.31
N GLY A 549 -21.40 9.84 0.71
CA GLY A 549 -21.02 8.74 -0.17
C GLY A 549 -21.98 7.57 -0.11
N GLY A 550 -21.49 6.41 -0.53
CA GLY A 550 -22.20 5.14 -0.41
C GLY A 550 -23.16 4.83 -1.55
N GLU A 551 -23.07 5.57 -2.66
CA GLU A 551 -23.80 5.33 -3.90
C GLU A 551 -22.87 4.79 -5.00
N VAL A 552 -23.46 4.15 -6.00
CA VAL A 552 -22.74 3.73 -7.22
C VAL A 552 -22.83 4.87 -8.22
N VAL A 553 -21.70 5.52 -8.46
CA VAL A 553 -21.62 6.72 -9.32
C VAL A 553 -21.50 6.34 -10.79
N ALA A 554 -20.68 5.32 -11.07
CA ALA A 554 -20.48 4.81 -12.40
C ALA A 554 -20.12 3.32 -12.36
N CYS A 555 -20.59 2.57 -13.35
CA CYS A 555 -20.16 1.22 -13.64
C CYS A 555 -19.97 1.09 -15.15
N GLY A 556 -19.00 0.30 -15.57
CA GLY A 556 -18.70 0.08 -16.99
C GLY A 556 -17.26 -0.33 -17.24
N THR A 557 -16.84 -0.33 -18.50
CA THR A 557 -15.42 -0.38 -18.85
C THR A 557 -14.70 0.91 -18.41
N PRO A 558 -13.37 0.93 -18.31
CA PRO A 558 -12.59 2.15 -18.09
C PRO A 558 -12.97 3.32 -19.00
N GLU A 559 -13.24 3.05 -20.28
CA GLU A 559 -13.67 4.04 -21.26
C GLU A 559 -15.10 4.56 -20.97
N GLU A 560 -16.03 3.68 -20.61
CA GLU A 560 -17.40 4.09 -20.25
C GLU A 560 -17.44 4.93 -18.96
N VAL A 561 -16.58 4.61 -17.99
CA VAL A 561 -16.46 5.37 -16.73
C VAL A 561 -15.77 6.71 -16.97
N SER A 562 -14.77 6.80 -17.86
CA SER A 562 -14.10 8.07 -18.18
C SER A 562 -15.05 9.09 -18.85
N LEU A 563 -16.03 8.61 -19.62
CA LEU A 563 -17.08 9.45 -20.19
C LEU A 563 -18.03 10.05 -19.13
N LYS A 564 -18.17 9.41 -17.96
CA LYS A 564 -19.02 9.88 -16.85
C LYS A 564 -18.31 10.87 -15.89
N SER A 565 -17.30 11.58 -16.40
CA SER A 565 -16.42 12.49 -15.65
C SER A 565 -17.10 13.60 -14.82
N ILE A 566 -18.36 13.94 -15.12
CA ILE A 566 -19.13 14.94 -14.34
C ILE A 566 -19.51 14.39 -12.96
N MET A 567 -19.87 13.10 -12.89
CA MET A 567 -20.29 12.47 -11.64
C MET A 567 -19.16 11.67 -11.00
N SER A 568 -18.31 11.02 -11.80
CA SER A 568 -17.21 10.17 -11.34
C SER A 568 -15.89 10.93 -11.27
N TYR A 569 -15.36 11.10 -10.05
CA TYR A 569 -14.00 11.59 -9.85
C TYR A 569 -12.98 10.67 -10.52
N THR A 570 -13.12 9.35 -10.36
CA THR A 570 -12.22 8.40 -11.01
C THR A 570 -12.25 8.54 -12.52
N GLY A 571 -13.42 8.67 -13.14
CA GLY A 571 -13.57 8.91 -14.58
C GLY A 571 -12.87 10.20 -15.06
N LYS A 572 -12.94 11.28 -14.27
CA LYS A 572 -12.27 12.55 -14.57
C LYS A 572 -10.75 12.40 -14.69
N TYR A 573 -10.11 11.67 -13.78
CA TYR A 573 -8.66 11.46 -13.81
C TYR A 573 -8.25 10.39 -14.82
N LEU A 574 -9.04 9.31 -14.93
CA LEU A 574 -8.80 8.20 -15.84
C LEU A 574 -8.80 8.63 -17.32
N LYS A 575 -9.61 9.63 -17.66
CA LYS A 575 -9.66 10.19 -19.02
C LYS A 575 -8.28 10.62 -19.55
N ARG A 576 -7.43 11.19 -18.71
CA ARG A 576 -6.07 11.65 -19.08
C ARG A 576 -5.10 10.51 -19.42
N PHE A 577 -5.39 9.30 -18.95
CA PHE A 577 -4.54 8.12 -19.14
C PHE A 577 -5.00 7.21 -20.28
N LEU A 578 -6.21 7.43 -20.81
CA LEU A 578 -6.79 6.68 -21.92
C LEU A 578 -6.74 7.44 -23.25
N GLU A 579 -6.61 8.78 -23.21
CA GLU A 579 -6.27 9.64 -24.35
C GLU A 579 -4.77 9.61 -24.64
#